data_AF-A0AAU6YS01-F1
#
_entry.id   AF-A0AAU6YS01-F1
#
_cell.length_a   1.000
_cell.length_b   1.000
_cell.length_c   1.000
_cell.angle_alpha   90.00
_cell.angle_beta   90.00
_cell.angle_gamma   90.00
#
_symmetry.space_group_name_H-M   'P 1'
#
loop_
_entity.id
_entity.type
_entity.pdbx_description
1 polymer ?
#
loop_
_entity_poly.entity_id
_entity_poly.type
_entity_poly.pdbx_seq_one_letter_code
_entity_poly.pdbx_strand_id
1 'polypeptide(L)'
;MMVLAPGANTALGAAQCSWTLECGNSSAFGEYAAVALLPLDDKRHPQGEAALFQVTQPWMQWSGAQEKVSCSLNLAQLPTGADRLLLVVYTFSAMGPVSELRSLRLQVDSQIEVSLDLSDNGESAIIVGEFYCRNQQWKFRALAEGSAYGLTALGRRIGLNIDDAHPHRRFGSSDQNRSAAGATGTGFAVTSTHILTCAHVIEGMQEIHIASFEGRHRAEAVVVDQRNDLALLRVQGAPAFKPVAFRDGIGCDLGETVVALGYPLAGLAGGGIHVTQGGVSALFGLHNDASLLQFTAPIQPGSSGSPLFDGSGSVVGMVTSTVPDAQNMNFAVKAGLALAFLDACGVEPNRAPTGMTFTTSQMAREAQQSLWKIEARNP
;
A
#
# COMPACT_ATOMS: atom_id res chain seq x y z
N MET A 1 36.36 12.52 -12.45
CA MET A 1 35.26 11.78 -11.83
C MET A 1 35.72 10.34 -11.63
N MET A 2 35.76 9.87 -10.39
CA MET A 2 36.16 8.53 -9.97
C MET A 2 34.92 7.63 -9.97
N VAL A 3 34.95 6.56 -10.75
CA VAL A 3 33.88 5.55 -10.74
C VAL A 3 34.15 4.58 -9.60
N LEU A 4 33.12 4.33 -8.78
CA LEU A 4 33.20 3.57 -7.55
C LEU A 4 32.31 2.32 -7.68
N ALA A 5 32.94 1.15 -7.74
CA ALA A 5 32.23 -0.12 -7.77
C ALA A 5 31.62 -0.44 -6.38
N PRO A 6 30.50 -1.19 -6.33
CA PRO A 6 29.95 -1.66 -5.06
C PRO A 6 31.01 -2.33 -4.16
N GLY A 7 31.03 -1.97 -2.88
CA GLY A 7 32.00 -2.41 -1.89
C GLY A 7 33.26 -1.53 -1.78
N ALA A 8 33.60 -0.76 -2.81
CA ALA A 8 34.71 0.19 -2.73
C ALA A 8 34.30 1.46 -1.94
N ASN A 9 35.30 2.19 -1.43
CA ASN A 9 35.09 3.45 -0.72
C ASN A 9 36.16 4.49 -1.07
N THR A 10 35.85 5.76 -0.82
CA THR A 10 36.78 6.87 -0.96
C THR A 10 36.53 7.94 0.10
N ALA A 11 37.51 8.81 0.30
CA ALA A 11 37.37 9.96 1.19
C ALA A 11 36.58 11.09 0.54
N LEU A 12 35.81 11.82 1.35
CA LEU A 12 35.18 13.07 0.95
C LEU A 12 36.11 14.25 1.27
N GLY A 13 36.03 15.29 0.43
CA GLY A 13 36.86 16.50 0.60
C GLY A 13 36.41 17.39 1.76
N ALA A 14 35.13 17.32 2.14
CA ALA A 14 34.54 18.08 3.23
C ALA A 14 33.36 17.34 3.86
N ALA A 15 32.91 17.79 5.03
CA ALA A 15 31.68 17.31 5.65
C ALA A 15 30.42 17.86 4.97
N GLN A 16 30.52 19.01 4.29
CA GLN A 16 29.49 19.51 3.39
C GLN A 16 29.68 18.86 2.03
N CYS A 17 28.65 18.17 1.54
CA CYS A 17 28.66 17.54 0.24
C CYS A 17 27.29 17.62 -0.41
N SER A 18 27.23 17.39 -1.72
CA SER A 18 26.00 17.27 -2.48
C SER A 18 26.01 16.01 -3.30
N TRP A 19 24.84 15.45 -3.54
CA TRP A 19 24.72 14.31 -4.44
C TRP A 19 23.50 14.43 -5.32
N THR A 20 23.58 13.78 -6.48
CA THR A 20 22.48 13.69 -7.43
C THR A 20 22.29 12.24 -7.84
N LEU A 21 21.04 11.80 -7.92
CA LEU A 21 20.63 10.45 -8.26
C LEU A 21 19.67 10.51 -9.44
N GLU A 22 20.03 9.80 -10.49
CA GLU A 22 19.22 9.59 -11.69
C GLU A 22 18.87 8.11 -11.79
N CYS A 23 17.70 7.81 -12.36
CA CYS A 23 17.33 6.44 -12.69
C CYS A 23 17.01 6.30 -14.18
N GLY A 24 17.06 5.06 -14.68
CA GLY A 24 16.79 4.76 -16.10
C GLY A 24 15.33 4.97 -16.52
N ASN A 25 14.42 5.12 -15.55
CA ASN A 25 13.03 5.50 -15.75
C ASN A 25 12.75 6.88 -15.15
N SER A 26 12.83 7.93 -15.96
CA SER A 26 12.86 9.33 -15.49
C SER A 26 11.58 9.82 -14.78
N SER A 27 10.46 9.10 -14.83
CA SER A 27 9.26 9.49 -14.06
C SER A 27 9.16 8.82 -12.68
N ALA A 28 10.04 7.85 -12.37
CA ALA A 28 9.81 6.93 -11.26
C ALA A 28 9.84 7.57 -9.87
N PHE A 29 10.78 8.50 -9.63
CA PHE A 29 10.93 9.14 -8.34
C PHE A 29 9.77 10.09 -8.05
N GLY A 30 9.07 9.86 -6.95
CA GLY A 30 7.87 10.60 -6.58
C GLY A 30 6.61 10.15 -7.31
N GLU A 31 6.65 9.09 -8.12
CA GLU A 31 5.48 8.41 -8.70
C GLU A 31 5.25 7.05 -8.02
N TYR A 32 6.26 6.17 -8.05
CA TYR A 32 6.21 4.85 -7.40
C TYR A 32 7.49 4.49 -6.63
N ALA A 33 8.56 5.26 -6.78
CA ALA A 33 9.81 5.10 -6.05
C ALA A 33 10.24 6.39 -5.34
N ALA A 34 11.11 6.26 -4.34
CA ALA A 34 11.64 7.38 -3.57
C ALA A 34 13.03 7.04 -3.00
N VAL A 35 13.59 8.04 -2.31
CA VAL A 35 14.89 7.97 -1.65
C VAL A 35 14.73 8.26 -0.17
N ALA A 36 15.46 7.53 0.67
CA ALA A 36 15.51 7.73 2.11
C ALA A 36 16.96 7.85 2.58
N LEU A 37 17.17 8.72 3.58
CA LEU A 37 18.44 8.88 4.29
C LEU A 37 18.28 8.44 5.75
N LEU A 38 19.10 7.49 6.19
CA LEU A 38 18.98 6.88 7.52
C LEU A 38 20.23 7.20 8.37
N PRO A 39 20.14 8.07 9.40
CA PRO A 39 21.27 8.41 10.27
C PRO A 39 21.50 7.33 11.35
N LEU A 40 22.69 6.75 11.38
CA LEU A 40 23.04 5.60 12.23
C LEU A 40 24.35 5.82 13.00
N ASP A 41 24.56 5.02 14.06
CA ASP A 41 25.84 4.88 14.76
C ASP A 41 26.75 3.81 14.13
N ASP A 42 27.90 3.55 14.77
CA ASP A 42 28.89 2.58 14.33
C ASP A 42 28.42 1.13 14.32
N LYS A 43 27.42 0.82 15.14
CA LYS A 43 26.74 -0.47 15.27
C LYS A 43 25.48 -0.56 14.41
N ARG A 44 25.21 0.43 13.56
CA ARG A 44 24.02 0.55 12.70
C ARG A 44 22.71 0.69 13.48
N HIS A 45 22.74 1.20 14.71
CA HIS A 45 21.52 1.63 15.40
C HIS A 45 21.13 3.06 14.98
N PRO A 46 19.83 3.36 14.87
CA PRO A 46 19.34 4.67 14.50
C PRO A 46 19.60 5.71 15.58
N GLN A 47 20.04 6.90 15.15
CA GLN A 47 20.34 8.04 16.03
C GLN A 47 19.45 9.25 15.73
N GLY A 48 18.45 9.09 14.88
CA GLY A 48 17.47 10.12 14.52
C GLY A 48 16.39 9.58 13.59
N GLU A 49 15.47 10.45 13.18
CA GLU A 49 14.42 10.09 12.24
C GLU A 49 14.99 9.82 10.83
N ALA A 50 14.33 8.91 10.10
CA ALA A 50 14.59 8.69 8.70
C ALA A 50 14.19 9.94 7.90
N ALA A 51 15.07 10.44 7.05
CA ALA A 51 14.76 11.54 6.17
C ALA A 51 14.27 11.02 4.82
N LEU A 52 12.95 10.90 4.71
CA LEU A 52 12.28 10.44 3.49
C LEU A 52 12.29 11.52 2.42
N PHE A 53 12.05 11.12 1.18
CA PHE A 53 11.96 12.00 0.03
C PHE A 53 11.01 13.18 0.32
N GLN A 54 11.49 14.40 0.06
CA GLN A 54 10.80 15.68 0.33
C GLN A 54 10.58 16.05 1.81
N VAL A 55 11.03 15.24 2.77
CA VAL A 55 11.09 15.61 4.19
C VAL A 55 12.47 16.20 4.47
N THR A 56 12.57 17.52 4.64
CA THR A 56 13.82 18.23 4.95
C THR A 56 14.21 18.09 6.42
N GLN A 57 15.51 18.09 6.73
CA GLN A 57 16.06 17.99 8.09
C GLN A 57 17.12 19.10 8.29
N PRO A 58 17.46 19.52 9.51
CA PRO A 58 18.41 20.63 9.73
C PRO A 58 19.80 20.42 9.07
N TRP A 59 20.19 19.17 8.87
CA TRP A 59 21.48 18.77 8.30
C TRP A 59 21.44 18.50 6.79
N MET A 60 20.30 18.70 6.12
CA MET A 60 20.21 18.48 4.67
C MET A 60 19.07 19.24 3.99
N GLN A 61 19.16 19.35 2.67
CA GLN A 61 18.11 19.94 1.86
C GLN A 61 17.94 19.20 0.54
N TRP A 62 16.71 18.75 0.27
CA TRP A 62 16.33 18.18 -1.02
C TRP A 62 16.28 19.26 -2.11
N SER A 63 16.66 18.89 -3.32
CA SER A 63 16.53 19.68 -4.54
C SER A 63 16.33 18.76 -5.76
N GLY A 64 15.92 19.30 -6.90
CA GLY A 64 15.68 18.50 -8.12
C GLY A 64 14.21 18.12 -8.36
N ALA A 65 13.99 17.28 -9.38
CA ALA A 65 12.67 16.90 -9.91
C ALA A 65 12.55 15.36 -10.04
N GLN A 66 11.42 14.85 -10.55
CA GLN A 66 11.17 13.40 -10.70
C GLN A 66 12.27 12.70 -11.53
N GLU A 67 12.85 13.39 -12.51
CA GLU A 67 13.91 12.85 -13.38
C GLU A 67 15.29 12.78 -12.70
N LYS A 68 15.50 13.60 -11.67
CA LYS A 68 16.78 13.74 -10.99
C LYS A 68 16.60 14.25 -9.58
N VAL A 69 16.81 13.36 -8.61
CA VAL A 69 16.76 13.69 -7.18
C VAL A 69 18.13 14.20 -6.76
N SER A 70 18.18 15.34 -6.07
CA SER A 70 19.41 15.92 -5.57
C SER A 70 19.29 16.25 -4.08
N CYS A 71 20.40 16.20 -3.35
CA CYS A 71 20.41 16.55 -1.93
C CYS A 71 21.73 17.22 -1.56
N SER A 72 21.63 18.31 -0.81
CA SER A 72 22.77 18.94 -0.13
C SER A 72 22.81 18.44 1.30
N LEU A 73 23.96 17.96 1.76
CA LEU A 73 24.19 17.39 3.08
C LEU A 73 25.22 18.21 3.85
N ASN A 74 25.01 18.35 5.16
CA ASN A 74 26.03 18.74 6.12
C ASN A 74 26.25 17.59 7.12
N LEU A 75 27.18 16.71 6.80
CA LEU A 75 27.47 15.50 7.58
C LEU A 75 27.97 15.81 9.00
N ALA A 76 28.51 17.01 9.23
CA ALA A 76 28.93 17.45 10.57
C ALA A 76 27.75 17.84 11.48
N GLN A 77 26.53 17.97 10.94
CA GLN A 77 25.32 18.34 11.66
C GLN A 77 24.32 17.19 11.80
N LEU A 78 24.72 15.96 11.47
CA LEU A 78 23.88 14.78 11.69
C LEU A 78 23.38 14.70 13.15
N PRO A 79 22.27 14.00 13.40
CA PRO A 79 21.75 13.80 14.75
C PRO A 79 22.83 13.31 15.73
N THR A 80 22.73 13.72 17.00
CA THR A 80 23.74 13.37 18.01
C THR A 80 23.92 11.86 18.11
N GLY A 81 25.17 11.40 18.00
CA GLY A 81 25.51 9.98 18.02
C GLY A 81 25.59 9.33 16.63
N ALA A 82 25.08 9.99 15.58
CA ALA A 82 25.20 9.49 14.22
C ALA A 82 26.61 9.74 13.67
N ASP A 83 27.28 8.66 13.25
CA ASP A 83 28.54 8.71 12.51
C ASP A 83 28.42 8.12 11.10
N ARG A 84 27.19 7.70 10.73
CA ARG A 84 26.81 7.10 9.46
C ARG A 84 25.52 7.67 8.92
N LEU A 85 25.40 7.64 7.60
CA LEU A 85 24.18 7.95 6.87
C LEU A 85 24.03 6.98 5.71
N LEU A 86 22.98 6.15 5.74
CA LEU A 86 22.64 5.28 4.61
C LEU A 86 21.83 6.04 3.57
N LEU A 87 22.13 5.81 2.30
CA LEU A 87 21.34 6.26 1.16
C LEU A 87 20.59 5.05 0.58
N VAL A 88 19.26 5.07 0.68
CA VAL A 88 18.39 3.96 0.28
C VAL A 88 17.46 4.43 -0.82
N VAL A 89 17.34 3.66 -1.90
CA VAL A 89 16.30 3.81 -2.92
C VAL A 89 15.26 2.73 -2.69
N TYR A 90 13.98 3.06 -2.77
CA TYR A 90 12.90 2.13 -2.48
C TYR A 90 11.66 2.40 -3.33
N THR A 91 10.82 1.39 -3.51
CA THR A 91 9.46 1.54 -4.04
C THR A 91 8.49 1.77 -2.88
N PHE A 92 7.53 2.68 -3.04
CA PHE A 92 6.58 3.01 -1.98
C PHE A 92 5.80 1.76 -1.56
N SER A 93 5.70 1.51 -0.25
CA SER A 93 4.97 0.37 0.33
C SER A 93 5.32 -0.99 -0.29
N ALA A 94 6.54 -1.15 -0.81
CA ALA A 94 6.98 -2.34 -1.54
C ALA A 94 6.05 -2.73 -2.71
N MET A 95 5.42 -1.77 -3.37
CA MET A 95 4.47 -1.97 -4.48
C MET A 95 5.05 -2.65 -5.73
N GLY A 96 6.38 -2.79 -5.81
CA GLY A 96 7.09 -3.40 -6.93
C GLY A 96 8.59 -3.50 -6.68
N PRO A 97 9.34 -4.17 -7.57
CA PRO A 97 10.79 -4.27 -7.47
C PRO A 97 11.50 -2.99 -7.96
N VAL A 98 12.71 -2.74 -7.47
CA VAL A 98 13.56 -1.64 -7.95
C VAL A 98 14.06 -1.87 -9.38
N SER A 99 13.89 -3.07 -9.96
CA SER A 99 14.22 -3.33 -11.37
C SER A 99 13.46 -2.46 -12.36
N GLU A 100 12.29 -1.94 -12.00
CA GLU A 100 11.53 -1.00 -12.83
C GLU A 100 12.25 0.33 -13.05
N LEU A 101 13.18 0.67 -12.15
CA LEU A 101 14.08 1.83 -12.28
C LEU A 101 15.16 1.61 -13.36
N ARG A 102 15.36 0.36 -13.82
CA ARG A 102 16.34 -0.13 -14.80
C ARG A 102 17.79 0.02 -14.38
N SER A 103 18.20 1.23 -14.01
CA SER A 103 19.54 1.56 -13.56
C SER A 103 19.50 2.72 -12.59
N LEU A 104 20.48 2.82 -11.70
CA LEU A 104 20.73 4.00 -10.87
C LEU A 104 22.09 4.58 -11.21
N ARG A 105 22.16 5.91 -11.33
CA ARG A 105 23.40 6.66 -11.43
C ARG A 105 23.44 7.70 -10.31
N LEU A 106 24.30 7.45 -9.33
CA LEU A 106 24.56 8.38 -8.22
C LEU A 106 25.87 9.13 -8.48
N GLN A 107 25.84 10.44 -8.36
CA GLN A 107 27.02 11.29 -8.37
C GLN A 107 27.15 12.05 -7.05
N VAL A 108 28.31 11.98 -6.39
CA VAL A 108 28.62 12.70 -5.14
C VAL A 108 29.72 13.73 -5.41
N ASP A 109 29.45 15.00 -5.09
CA ASP A 109 30.30 16.17 -5.32
C ASP A 109 30.86 16.32 -6.74
N SER A 110 30.17 15.75 -7.74
CA SER A 110 30.67 15.63 -9.14
C SER A 110 32.04 14.94 -9.27
N GLN A 111 32.54 14.34 -8.19
CA GLN A 111 33.85 13.70 -8.11
C GLN A 111 33.74 12.19 -8.06
N ILE A 112 32.65 11.66 -7.53
CA ILE A 112 32.40 10.23 -7.35
C ILE A 112 31.17 9.86 -8.16
N GLU A 113 31.25 8.75 -8.91
CA GLU A 113 30.10 8.17 -9.61
C GLU A 113 29.92 6.71 -9.21
N VAL A 114 28.68 6.32 -8.88
CA VAL A 114 28.25 4.93 -8.68
C VAL A 114 27.16 4.64 -9.70
N SER A 115 27.31 3.55 -10.44
CA SER A 115 26.29 3.06 -11.36
C SER A 115 25.87 1.65 -10.96
N LEU A 116 24.58 1.40 -10.86
CA LEU A 116 23.98 0.11 -10.57
C LEU A 116 23.04 -0.28 -11.72
N ASP A 117 23.21 -1.47 -12.26
CA ASP A 117 22.21 -2.12 -13.12
C ASP A 117 21.20 -2.82 -12.21
N LEU A 118 19.91 -2.52 -12.39
CA LEU A 118 18.82 -3.06 -11.60
C LEU A 118 17.94 -4.00 -12.40
N SER A 119 18.22 -4.25 -13.69
CA SER A 119 17.30 -4.94 -14.61
C SER A 119 16.80 -6.30 -14.08
N ASP A 120 17.64 -7.02 -13.33
CA ASP A 120 17.33 -8.32 -12.73
C ASP A 120 17.15 -8.28 -11.18
N ASN A 121 17.08 -7.08 -10.59
CA ASN A 121 16.97 -6.91 -9.14
C ASN A 121 15.49 -6.93 -8.68
N GLY A 122 15.07 -8.04 -8.09
CA GLY A 122 13.70 -8.25 -7.57
C GLY A 122 13.42 -7.67 -6.19
N GLU A 123 14.31 -6.88 -5.60
CA GLU A 123 14.14 -6.30 -4.27
C GLU A 123 13.29 -5.03 -4.32
N SER A 124 12.59 -4.68 -3.24
CA SER A 124 11.76 -3.46 -3.19
C SER A 124 12.45 -2.26 -2.53
N ALA A 125 13.65 -2.47 -1.98
CA ALA A 125 14.54 -1.41 -1.55
C ALA A 125 16.00 -1.83 -1.74
N ILE A 126 16.87 -0.86 -2.03
CA ILE A 126 18.31 -1.06 -2.24
C ILE A 126 19.11 0.07 -1.58
N ILE A 127 20.12 -0.29 -0.81
CA ILE A 127 21.11 0.62 -0.25
C ILE A 127 22.15 0.89 -1.33
N VAL A 128 22.17 2.13 -1.83
CA VAL A 128 23.06 2.57 -2.92
C VAL A 128 24.43 2.99 -2.39
N GLY A 129 24.48 3.45 -1.14
CA GLY A 129 25.74 3.82 -0.50
C GLY A 129 25.59 4.21 0.96
N GLU A 130 26.73 4.33 1.62
CA GLU A 130 26.84 4.82 2.99
C GLU A 130 27.88 5.94 3.08
N PHE A 131 27.51 7.04 3.74
CA PHE A 131 28.45 8.03 4.25
C PHE A 131 28.84 7.61 5.66
N TYR A 132 30.12 7.65 6.00
CA TYR A 132 30.58 7.27 7.34
C TYR A 132 31.82 8.05 7.75
N CYS A 133 31.94 8.36 9.04
CA CYS A 133 33.10 9.00 9.62
C CYS A 133 34.05 7.96 10.22
N ARG A 134 35.33 8.02 9.86
CA ARG A 134 36.37 7.21 10.52
C ARG A 134 37.62 8.06 10.67
N ASN A 135 38.17 8.12 11.89
CA ASN A 135 39.34 8.95 12.22
C ASN A 135 39.12 10.43 11.86
N GLN A 136 37.95 10.99 12.19
CA GLN A 136 37.55 12.38 11.89
C GLN A 136 37.49 12.73 10.38
N GLN A 137 37.53 11.73 9.51
CA GLN A 137 37.41 11.92 8.07
C GLN A 137 36.15 11.23 7.56
N TRP A 138 35.30 12.01 6.88
CA TRP A 138 34.13 11.49 6.18
C TRP A 138 34.54 10.74 4.91
N LYS A 139 33.87 9.63 4.69
CA LYS A 139 34.09 8.73 3.55
C LYS A 139 32.74 8.34 2.97
N PHE A 140 32.75 7.99 1.70
CA PHE A 140 31.63 7.41 1.00
C PHE A 140 31.99 5.99 0.55
N ARG A 141 31.09 5.03 0.80
CA ARG A 141 31.19 3.66 0.28
C ARG A 141 30.00 3.39 -0.62
N ALA A 142 30.28 2.88 -1.82
CA ALA A 142 29.25 2.41 -2.73
C ALA A 142 28.72 1.05 -2.25
N LEU A 143 27.41 0.86 -2.26
CA LEU A 143 26.74 -0.37 -1.84
C LEU A 143 25.74 -0.83 -2.91
N ALA A 144 25.34 -2.09 -2.82
CA ALA A 144 24.31 -2.71 -3.65
C ALA A 144 23.65 -3.83 -2.83
N GLU A 145 23.23 -3.49 -1.61
CA GLU A 145 22.57 -4.40 -0.66
C GLU A 145 21.08 -4.08 -0.66
N GLY A 146 20.19 -5.02 -0.95
CA GLY A 146 18.77 -4.73 -0.89
C GLY A 146 17.94 -5.59 0.04
N SER A 147 16.64 -5.35 -0.07
CA SER A 147 15.60 -5.86 0.82
C SER A 147 14.38 -6.21 -0.02
N ALA A 148 14.07 -7.50 -0.07
CA ALA A 148 12.86 -8.01 -0.73
C ALA A 148 11.56 -7.46 -0.14
N TYR A 149 11.58 -6.97 1.11
CA TYR A 149 10.38 -6.53 1.84
C TYR A 149 10.27 -4.99 1.97
N GLY A 150 11.00 -4.25 1.14
CA GLY A 150 10.92 -2.79 1.08
C GLY A 150 11.61 -2.06 2.23
N LEU A 151 11.36 -0.75 2.31
CA LEU A 151 12.04 0.16 3.25
C LEU A 151 11.56 -0.05 4.68
N THR A 152 10.26 -0.26 4.90
CA THR A 152 9.74 -0.52 6.25
C THR A 152 10.36 -1.76 6.89
N ALA A 153 10.52 -2.85 6.14
CA ALA A 153 11.16 -4.06 6.66
C ALA A 153 12.66 -3.86 6.92
N LEU A 154 13.35 -3.10 6.05
CA LEU A 154 14.74 -2.70 6.26
C LEU A 154 14.88 -1.87 7.54
N GLY A 155 13.98 -0.89 7.75
CA GLY A 155 13.91 -0.07 8.95
C GLY A 155 13.71 -0.91 10.21
N ARG A 156 12.75 -1.84 10.22
CA ARG A 156 12.49 -2.71 11.38
C ARG A 156 13.70 -3.53 11.80
N ARG A 157 14.50 -4.02 10.84
CA ARG A 157 15.73 -4.78 11.13
C ARG A 157 16.77 -3.98 11.91
N ILE A 158 16.80 -2.65 11.71
CA ILE A 158 17.69 -1.73 12.41
C ILE A 158 17.00 -1.00 13.56
N GLY A 159 15.74 -1.33 13.88
CA GLY A 159 15.00 -0.70 15.00
C GLY A 159 14.35 0.64 14.66
N LEU A 160 14.15 0.96 13.37
CA LEU A 160 13.36 2.10 12.92
C LEU A 160 11.95 1.69 12.51
N ASN A 161 10.95 2.49 12.91
CA ASN A 161 9.62 2.43 12.31
C ASN A 161 9.54 3.49 11.21
N ILE A 162 9.42 3.05 9.95
CA ILE A 162 9.40 3.93 8.78
C ILE A 162 8.08 3.74 8.06
N ASP A 163 7.35 4.83 7.86
CA ASP A 163 6.22 4.91 6.95
C ASP A 163 6.74 5.20 5.54
N ASP A 164 6.81 4.18 4.70
CA ASP A 164 7.31 4.26 3.34
C ASP A 164 6.19 4.46 2.30
N ALA A 165 5.01 4.93 2.74
CA ALA A 165 3.91 5.27 1.86
C ALA A 165 4.22 6.53 1.01
N HIS A 166 3.56 6.63 -0.14
CA HIS A 166 3.73 7.75 -1.05
C HIS A 166 3.23 9.08 -0.44
N PRO A 167 4.01 10.19 -0.48
CA PRO A 167 3.67 11.46 0.19
C PRO A 167 2.32 12.06 -0.22
N HIS A 168 1.97 11.94 -1.50
CA HIS A 168 0.66 12.36 -2.03
C HIS A 168 -0.41 11.25 -2.04
N ARG A 169 -0.05 9.99 -1.72
CA ARG A 169 -1.03 8.95 -1.36
C ARG A 169 -1.25 8.89 0.15
N ARG A 170 -0.85 9.93 0.90
CA ARG A 170 -1.46 10.24 2.19
C ARG A 170 -2.94 10.53 1.94
N PHE A 171 -3.75 9.48 1.94
CA PHE A 171 -5.17 9.62 2.23
C PHE A 171 -5.28 10.17 3.66
N GLY A 172 -5.21 11.49 3.79
CA GLY A 172 -5.46 12.24 5.01
C GLY A 172 -4.71 11.76 6.26
N SER A 173 -3.37 11.74 6.25
CA SER A 173 -2.61 11.84 7.49
C SER A 173 -2.33 13.31 7.82
N SER A 174 -3.36 13.97 8.34
CA SER A 174 -3.13 14.99 9.35
C SER A 174 -2.66 14.30 10.63
N ASP A 175 -1.41 13.80 10.66
CA ASP A 175 -0.84 13.11 11.81
C ASP A 175 0.51 13.65 12.23
N GLN A 176 0.44 14.82 12.86
CA GLN A 176 1.13 15.04 14.12
C GLN A 176 0.15 15.03 15.31
N ASN A 177 -1.05 14.41 15.20
CA ASN A 177 -1.96 14.32 16.36
C ASN A 177 -3.01 13.19 16.45
N ARG A 178 -2.97 12.08 15.69
CA ARG A 178 -3.85 10.91 15.94
C ARG A 178 -3.08 9.73 16.50
N SER A 179 -2.61 9.92 17.72
CA SER A 179 -2.56 8.81 18.67
C SER A 179 -3.98 8.32 19.07
N ALA A 180 -5.01 8.36 18.19
CA ALA A 180 -6.41 8.08 18.55
C ALA A 180 -7.47 7.78 17.43
N ALA A 181 -7.18 7.71 16.12
CA ALA A 181 -8.26 7.70 15.09
C ALA A 181 -8.43 6.36 14.34
N GLY A 182 -9.65 5.82 14.35
CA GLY A 182 -10.00 4.58 13.65
C GLY A 182 -10.08 4.66 12.13
N ALA A 183 -10.13 3.48 11.49
CA ALA A 183 -10.36 3.24 10.07
C ALA A 183 -11.81 2.84 9.78
N THR A 184 -12.27 3.08 8.54
CA THR A 184 -13.60 2.68 8.08
C THR A 184 -13.55 2.03 6.71
N GLY A 185 -14.40 1.03 6.49
CA GLY A 185 -14.56 0.36 5.22
C GLY A 185 -15.97 -0.21 5.04
N THR A 186 -16.12 -1.08 4.05
CA THR A 186 -17.33 -1.84 3.78
C THR A 186 -17.05 -3.32 4.04
N GLY A 187 -18.06 -4.05 4.49
CA GLY A 187 -18.07 -5.49 4.48
C GLY A 187 -19.43 -6.00 4.09
N PHE A 188 -19.51 -7.28 3.74
CA PHE A 188 -20.78 -7.92 3.39
C PHE A 188 -20.91 -9.30 3.99
N ALA A 189 -22.15 -9.69 4.28
CA ALA A 189 -22.48 -10.97 4.87
C ALA A 189 -22.23 -12.11 3.89
N VAL A 190 -21.46 -13.10 4.34
CA VAL A 190 -21.20 -14.36 3.63
C VAL A 190 -21.91 -15.54 4.30
N THR A 191 -22.29 -15.40 5.57
CA THR A 191 -23.24 -16.26 6.27
C THR A 191 -24.18 -15.41 7.14
N SER A 192 -25.04 -16.06 7.93
CA SER A 192 -25.88 -15.38 8.93
C SER A 192 -25.10 -14.70 10.08
N THR A 193 -23.79 -14.94 10.22
CA THR A 193 -22.97 -14.44 11.34
C THR A 193 -21.58 -13.96 10.92
N HIS A 194 -21.19 -14.17 9.66
CA HIS A 194 -19.87 -13.81 9.17
C HIS A 194 -19.94 -12.70 8.11
N ILE A 195 -18.99 -11.78 8.20
CA ILE A 195 -18.81 -10.65 7.29
C ILE A 195 -17.43 -10.78 6.64
N LEU A 196 -17.37 -10.65 5.31
CA LEU A 196 -16.12 -10.51 4.58
C LEU A 196 -15.79 -9.04 4.36
N THR A 197 -14.53 -8.66 4.54
CA THR A 197 -14.01 -7.31 4.27
C THR A 197 -12.52 -7.37 3.88
N CYS A 198 -11.91 -6.22 3.65
CA CYS A 198 -10.47 -6.09 3.38
C CYS A 198 -9.63 -6.20 4.67
N ALA A 199 -8.48 -6.86 4.58
CA ALA A 199 -7.56 -6.99 5.71
C ALA A 199 -7.02 -5.62 6.17
N HIS A 200 -6.67 -4.74 5.23
CA HIS A 200 -6.13 -3.42 5.55
C HIS A 200 -7.13 -2.51 6.30
N VAL A 201 -8.44 -2.79 6.21
CA VAL A 201 -9.47 -2.01 6.92
C VAL A 201 -9.40 -2.22 8.43
N ILE A 202 -8.96 -3.41 8.87
CA ILE A 202 -8.92 -3.81 10.28
C ILE A 202 -7.49 -3.98 10.82
N GLU A 203 -6.48 -3.72 10.00
CA GLU A 203 -5.08 -3.96 10.34
C GLU A 203 -4.62 -3.08 11.51
N GLY A 204 -4.01 -3.70 12.52
CA GLY A 204 -3.48 -2.98 13.68
C GLY A 204 -4.55 -2.37 14.60
N MET A 205 -5.82 -2.74 14.43
CA MET A 205 -6.95 -2.22 15.21
C MET A 205 -7.41 -3.20 16.28
N GLN A 206 -7.65 -2.72 17.50
CA GLN A 206 -8.07 -3.54 18.63
C GLN A 206 -9.58 -3.69 18.78
N GLU A 207 -10.36 -2.68 18.37
CA GLU A 207 -11.82 -2.72 18.40
C GLU A 207 -12.39 -2.68 16.99
N ILE A 208 -13.17 -3.70 16.62
CA ILE A 208 -13.88 -3.77 15.33
C ILE A 208 -15.39 -3.78 15.60
N HIS A 209 -16.11 -2.90 14.93
CA HIS A 209 -17.55 -2.87 14.91
C HIS A 209 -18.06 -2.92 13.47
N ILE A 210 -19.24 -3.48 13.30
CA ILE A 210 -20.04 -3.34 12.10
C ILE A 210 -21.23 -2.43 12.39
N ALA A 211 -21.61 -1.59 11.44
CA ALA A 211 -22.72 -0.65 11.57
C ALA A 211 -23.57 -0.62 10.31
N SER A 212 -24.88 -0.57 10.48
CA SER A 212 -25.86 -0.30 9.44
C SER A 212 -27.05 0.47 10.05
N PHE A 213 -28.11 0.68 9.27
CA PHE A 213 -29.37 1.20 9.83
C PHE A 213 -30.03 0.23 10.82
N GLU A 214 -29.68 -1.05 10.79
CA GLU A 214 -30.24 -2.07 11.69
C GLU A 214 -29.56 -2.08 13.07
N GLY A 215 -28.37 -1.51 13.19
CA GLY A 215 -27.66 -1.42 14.46
C GLY A 215 -26.15 -1.38 14.31
N ARG A 216 -25.48 -1.36 15.47
CA ARG A 216 -24.03 -1.40 15.59
C ARG A 216 -23.65 -2.58 16.47
N HIS A 217 -22.82 -3.49 15.95
CA HIS A 217 -22.46 -4.73 16.63
C HIS A 217 -20.94 -4.88 16.68
N ARG A 218 -20.42 -5.47 17.75
CA ARG A 218 -18.99 -5.80 17.86
C ARG A 218 -18.68 -7.00 16.98
N ALA A 219 -17.56 -6.94 16.28
CA ALA A 219 -17.05 -8.04 15.47
C ALA A 219 -15.66 -8.47 15.96
N GLU A 220 -15.32 -9.71 15.67
CA GLU A 220 -14.02 -10.31 15.94
C GLU A 220 -13.42 -10.84 14.64
N ALA A 221 -12.13 -10.62 14.42
CA ALA A 221 -11.44 -11.24 13.29
C ALA A 221 -11.30 -12.76 13.54
N VAL A 222 -11.79 -13.56 12.61
CA VAL A 222 -11.61 -15.02 12.60
C VAL A 222 -10.30 -15.38 11.93
N VAL A 223 -10.12 -14.87 10.70
CA VAL A 223 -8.92 -15.07 9.89
C VAL A 223 -8.63 -13.79 9.12
N VAL A 224 -7.35 -13.42 9.03
CA VAL A 224 -6.86 -12.28 8.26
C VAL A 224 -5.77 -12.77 7.30
N ASP A 225 -6.02 -12.66 6.01
CA ASP A 225 -5.06 -12.90 4.94
C ASP A 225 -4.60 -11.55 4.38
N GLN A 226 -3.51 -11.04 4.95
CA GLN A 226 -2.92 -9.76 4.55
C GLN A 226 -2.37 -9.79 3.12
N ARG A 227 -1.95 -10.96 2.63
CA ARG A 227 -1.34 -11.09 1.30
C ARG A 227 -2.38 -10.87 0.20
N ASN A 228 -3.57 -11.40 0.39
CA ASN A 228 -4.67 -11.27 -0.57
C ASN A 228 -5.70 -10.20 -0.17
N ASP A 229 -5.39 -9.43 0.88
CA ASP A 229 -6.24 -8.38 1.44
C ASP A 229 -7.67 -8.85 1.79
N LEU A 230 -7.79 -10.02 2.42
CA LEU A 230 -9.06 -10.62 2.83
C LEU A 230 -9.12 -10.78 4.35
N ALA A 231 -10.26 -10.44 4.95
CA ALA A 231 -10.52 -10.70 6.36
C ALA A 231 -11.94 -11.23 6.57
N LEU A 232 -12.04 -12.33 7.32
CA LEU A 232 -13.30 -12.88 7.78
C LEU A 232 -13.56 -12.41 9.21
N LEU A 233 -14.67 -11.71 9.41
CA LEU A 233 -15.13 -11.27 10.71
C LEU A 233 -16.31 -12.15 11.16
N ARG A 234 -16.38 -12.42 12.46
CA ARG A 234 -17.53 -13.03 13.12
C ARG A 234 -18.21 -12.00 14.01
N VAL A 235 -19.52 -11.96 13.95
CA VAL A 235 -20.34 -11.04 14.75
C VAL A 235 -21.18 -11.84 15.71
N GLN A 236 -21.14 -11.47 16.99
CA GLN A 236 -21.96 -12.10 18.03
C GLN A 236 -23.01 -11.11 18.53
N GLY A 237 -24.20 -11.61 18.87
CA GLY A 237 -25.28 -10.78 19.43
C GLY A 237 -25.97 -9.85 18.42
N ALA A 238 -25.86 -10.14 17.12
CA ALA A 238 -26.62 -9.48 16.06
C ALA A 238 -27.74 -10.41 15.53
N PRO A 239 -28.81 -9.87 14.94
CA PRO A 239 -29.77 -10.67 14.15
C PRO A 239 -29.07 -11.44 13.03
N ALA A 240 -29.67 -12.55 12.60
CA ALA A 240 -29.13 -13.35 11.50
C ALA A 240 -29.04 -12.50 10.21
N PHE A 241 -27.85 -12.40 9.65
CA PHE A 241 -27.63 -11.66 8.42
C PHE A 241 -28.19 -12.40 7.21
N LYS A 242 -28.56 -11.63 6.18
CA LYS A 242 -28.83 -12.17 4.85
C LYS A 242 -27.49 -12.22 4.08
N PRO A 243 -26.95 -13.40 3.77
CA PRO A 243 -25.72 -13.48 3.00
C PRO A 243 -25.95 -13.19 1.51
N VAL A 244 -24.94 -12.61 0.86
CA VAL A 244 -24.90 -12.47 -0.60
C VAL A 244 -24.64 -13.82 -1.26
N ALA A 245 -24.96 -13.92 -2.55
CA ALA A 245 -24.62 -15.08 -3.35
C ALA A 245 -23.42 -14.77 -4.25
N PHE A 246 -22.49 -15.71 -4.36
CA PHE A 246 -21.37 -15.64 -5.30
C PHE A 246 -21.77 -16.26 -6.63
N ARG A 247 -21.17 -15.75 -7.72
CA ARG A 247 -21.35 -16.33 -9.05
C ARG A 247 -20.81 -17.75 -9.08
N ASP A 248 -21.57 -18.65 -9.70
CA ASP A 248 -21.08 -19.98 -10.04
C ASP A 248 -20.39 -19.99 -11.42
N GLY A 249 -19.31 -20.75 -11.56
CA GLY A 249 -18.51 -20.82 -12.80
C GLY A 249 -17.20 -20.01 -12.79
N ILE A 250 -16.70 -19.68 -13.99
CA ILE A 250 -15.34 -19.14 -14.19
C ILE A 250 -15.38 -17.62 -14.39
N GLY A 251 -14.86 -16.87 -13.41
CA GLY A 251 -14.39 -15.50 -13.57
C GLY A 251 -15.39 -14.47 -14.12
N CYS A 252 -14.84 -13.35 -14.57
CA CYS A 252 -15.54 -12.32 -15.34
C CYS A 252 -15.02 -12.30 -16.78
N ASP A 253 -15.83 -11.76 -17.67
CA ASP A 253 -15.40 -11.42 -19.03
C ASP A 253 -15.01 -9.94 -19.15
N LEU A 254 -14.14 -9.61 -20.11
CA LEU A 254 -13.82 -8.20 -20.42
C LEU A 254 -15.06 -7.46 -20.92
N GLY A 255 -15.27 -6.25 -20.43
CA GLY A 255 -16.44 -5.42 -20.76
C GLY A 255 -17.72 -5.82 -20.02
N GLU A 256 -17.67 -6.85 -19.18
CA GLU A 256 -18.81 -7.25 -18.36
C GLU A 256 -19.26 -6.13 -17.41
N THR A 257 -20.56 -5.88 -17.32
CA THR A 257 -21.12 -4.85 -16.44
C THR A 257 -21.00 -5.27 -14.98
N VAL A 258 -20.51 -4.37 -14.15
CA VAL A 258 -20.37 -4.58 -12.71
C VAL A 258 -20.94 -3.42 -11.91
N VAL A 259 -21.48 -3.75 -10.74
CA VAL A 259 -22.07 -2.80 -9.79
C VAL A 259 -21.37 -2.96 -8.44
N ALA A 260 -20.79 -1.88 -7.92
CA ALA A 260 -20.23 -1.84 -6.57
C ALA A 260 -21.22 -1.19 -5.60
N LEU A 261 -21.38 -1.81 -4.43
CA LEU A 261 -22.20 -1.29 -3.35
C LEU A 261 -21.40 -1.20 -2.07
N GLY A 262 -21.44 -0.06 -1.37
CA GLY A 262 -20.73 0.08 -0.11
C GLY A 262 -20.96 1.41 0.61
N TYR A 263 -20.13 1.69 1.59
CA TYR A 263 -20.19 2.86 2.46
C TYR A 263 -18.99 3.80 2.23
N PRO A 264 -18.92 4.49 1.09
CA PRO A 264 -17.89 5.49 0.88
C PRO A 264 -18.09 6.70 1.80
N LEU A 265 -16.98 7.35 2.18
CA LEU A 265 -16.95 8.66 2.84
C LEU A 265 -17.91 8.75 4.03
N ALA A 266 -17.89 7.73 4.90
CA ALA A 266 -18.77 7.60 6.06
C ALA A 266 -18.50 8.70 7.11
N GLY A 267 -19.00 9.90 6.84
CA GLY A 267 -18.80 11.14 7.58
C GLY A 267 -19.18 12.39 6.77
N LEU A 268 -19.06 12.34 5.43
CA LEU A 268 -19.39 13.45 4.52
C LEU A 268 -20.64 13.20 3.66
N ALA A 269 -20.94 11.94 3.32
CA ALA A 269 -21.97 11.58 2.32
C ALA A 269 -23.27 10.97 2.90
N GLY A 270 -23.58 11.22 4.18
CA GLY A 270 -24.90 10.89 4.73
C GLY A 270 -25.14 9.40 5.05
N GLY A 271 -24.10 8.66 5.46
CA GLY A 271 -24.21 7.37 6.19
C GLY A 271 -24.91 6.19 5.47
N GLY A 272 -25.40 6.39 4.24
CA GLY A 272 -26.10 5.39 3.45
C GLY A 272 -25.18 4.57 2.56
N ILE A 273 -25.75 3.54 1.95
CA ILE A 273 -25.07 2.75 0.92
C ILE A 273 -25.06 3.55 -0.38
N HIS A 274 -23.89 3.64 -1.00
CA HIS A 274 -23.73 4.18 -2.34
C HIS A 274 -23.66 3.04 -3.34
N VAL A 275 -24.17 3.33 -4.54
CA VAL A 275 -24.20 2.39 -5.65
C VAL A 275 -23.48 3.03 -6.83
N THR A 276 -22.46 2.35 -7.36
CA THR A 276 -21.75 2.78 -8.55
C THR A 276 -21.71 1.65 -9.56
N GLN A 277 -21.71 2.00 -10.84
CA GLN A 277 -21.75 1.04 -11.94
C GLN A 277 -20.63 1.34 -12.93
N GLY A 278 -20.07 0.29 -13.51
CA GLY A 278 -19.03 0.36 -14.53
C GLY A 278 -18.90 -0.98 -15.24
N GLY A 279 -17.72 -1.26 -15.77
CA GLY A 279 -17.41 -2.53 -16.42
C GLY A 279 -16.04 -3.07 -16.03
N VAL A 280 -15.83 -4.36 -16.26
CA VAL A 280 -14.53 -5.02 -16.14
C VAL A 280 -13.62 -4.55 -17.27
N SER A 281 -12.52 -3.88 -16.93
CA SER A 281 -11.56 -3.34 -17.91
C SER A 281 -10.35 -4.23 -18.12
N ALA A 282 -9.99 -5.05 -17.12
CA ALA A 282 -8.91 -6.03 -17.23
C ALA A 282 -9.18 -7.24 -16.32
N LEU A 283 -8.69 -8.41 -16.72
CA LEU A 283 -8.81 -9.66 -15.95
C LEU A 283 -7.62 -9.90 -15.01
N PHE A 284 -6.67 -8.98 -14.97
CA PHE A 284 -5.49 -9.03 -14.10
C PHE A 284 -5.32 -7.67 -13.44
N GLY A 285 -4.75 -7.67 -12.25
CA GLY A 285 -4.27 -6.45 -11.60
C GLY A 285 -3.00 -5.92 -12.27
N LEU A 286 -2.40 -4.92 -11.63
CA LEU A 286 -1.06 -4.46 -11.99
C LEU A 286 -0.06 -5.63 -11.96
N HIS A 287 0.95 -5.58 -12.82
CA HIS A 287 2.01 -6.60 -12.89
C HIS A 287 1.51 -8.03 -13.16
N ASN A 288 0.39 -8.18 -13.87
CA ASN A 288 -0.27 -9.47 -14.13
C ASN A 288 -0.71 -10.20 -12.85
N ASP A 289 -1.05 -9.46 -11.79
CA ASP A 289 -1.59 -10.07 -10.58
C ASP A 289 -2.90 -10.79 -10.90
N ALA A 290 -2.84 -12.12 -10.89
CA ALA A 290 -3.96 -12.99 -11.19
C ALA A 290 -5.02 -13.01 -10.07
N SER A 291 -4.72 -12.50 -8.88
CA SER A 291 -5.67 -12.41 -7.77
C SER A 291 -6.71 -11.30 -7.96
N LEU A 292 -6.39 -10.31 -8.81
CA LEU A 292 -7.19 -9.11 -9.00
C LEU A 292 -7.84 -9.04 -10.39
N LEU A 293 -8.95 -8.33 -10.48
CA LEU A 293 -9.52 -7.81 -11.72
C LEU A 293 -9.55 -6.28 -11.67
N GLN A 294 -9.55 -5.63 -12.83
CA GLN A 294 -9.71 -4.19 -12.95
C GLN A 294 -11.13 -3.83 -13.39
N PHE A 295 -11.70 -2.79 -12.81
CA PHE A 295 -13.02 -2.28 -13.14
C PHE A 295 -13.08 -0.75 -13.15
N THR A 296 -14.13 -0.21 -13.77
CA THR A 296 -14.28 1.24 -14.01
C THR A 296 -15.34 1.93 -13.17
N ALA A 297 -16.13 1.19 -12.38
CA ALA A 297 -17.13 1.79 -11.50
C ALA A 297 -16.45 2.71 -10.48
N PRO A 298 -16.87 3.98 -10.32
CA PRO A 298 -16.24 4.91 -9.39
C PRO A 298 -16.24 4.37 -7.96
N ILE A 299 -15.12 4.49 -7.25
CA ILE A 299 -15.02 4.18 -5.82
C ILE A 299 -14.40 5.36 -5.07
N GLN A 300 -14.62 5.39 -3.76
CA GLN A 300 -14.10 6.42 -2.86
C GLN A 300 -13.57 5.77 -1.57
N PRO A 301 -12.77 6.46 -0.75
CA PRO A 301 -12.36 5.95 0.56
C PRO A 301 -13.57 5.43 1.36
N GLY A 302 -13.45 4.24 1.95
CA GLY A 302 -14.55 3.51 2.59
C GLY A 302 -15.22 2.44 1.71
N SER A 303 -14.97 2.44 0.40
CA SER A 303 -15.47 1.40 -0.51
C SER A 303 -14.67 0.09 -0.43
N SER A 304 -13.49 0.07 0.21
CA SER A 304 -12.72 -1.15 0.43
C SER A 304 -13.55 -2.19 1.19
N GLY A 305 -13.58 -3.41 0.67
CA GLY A 305 -14.42 -4.51 1.13
C GLY A 305 -15.85 -4.50 0.57
N SER A 306 -16.17 -3.61 -0.38
CA SER A 306 -17.46 -3.63 -1.08
C SER A 306 -17.58 -4.85 -2.00
N PRO A 307 -18.71 -5.56 -2.03
CA PRO A 307 -18.98 -6.56 -3.05
C PRO A 307 -19.12 -5.90 -4.43
N LEU A 308 -18.54 -6.54 -5.44
CA LEU A 308 -18.72 -6.22 -6.85
C LEU A 308 -19.68 -7.26 -7.43
N PHE A 309 -20.85 -6.82 -7.86
CA PHE A 309 -21.89 -7.68 -8.42
C PHE A 309 -21.93 -7.62 -9.94
N ASP A 310 -22.31 -8.73 -10.55
CA ASP A 310 -22.65 -8.79 -11.97
C ASP A 310 -24.11 -8.43 -12.26
N GLY A 311 -24.51 -8.46 -13.53
CA GLY A 311 -25.90 -8.25 -13.95
C GLY A 311 -26.91 -9.26 -13.39
N SER A 312 -26.46 -10.39 -12.83
CA SER A 312 -27.30 -11.39 -12.16
C SER A 312 -27.42 -11.17 -10.66
N GLY A 313 -26.82 -10.12 -10.11
CA GLY A 313 -26.81 -9.86 -8.66
C GLY A 313 -25.89 -10.80 -7.88
N SER A 314 -24.98 -11.49 -8.57
CA SER A 314 -24.01 -12.40 -7.97
C SER A 314 -22.67 -11.70 -7.76
N VAL A 315 -22.01 -11.96 -6.63
CA VAL A 315 -20.69 -11.40 -6.34
C VAL A 315 -19.64 -12.05 -7.24
N VAL A 316 -18.89 -11.19 -7.94
CA VAL A 316 -17.78 -11.55 -8.83
C VAL A 316 -16.42 -11.07 -8.34
N GLY A 317 -16.41 -10.16 -7.35
CA GLY A 317 -15.20 -9.76 -6.66
C GLY A 317 -15.48 -8.90 -5.43
N MET A 318 -14.42 -8.50 -4.74
CA MET A 318 -14.47 -7.60 -3.60
C MET A 318 -13.50 -6.44 -3.84
N VAL A 319 -14.01 -5.20 -3.78
CA VAL A 319 -13.22 -3.99 -3.98
C VAL A 319 -12.12 -3.91 -2.92
N THR A 320 -10.87 -3.70 -3.32
CA THR A 320 -9.72 -3.57 -2.40
C THR A 320 -9.07 -2.20 -2.53
N SER A 321 -8.51 -1.93 -3.70
CA SER A 321 -7.63 -0.80 -3.93
C SER A 321 -7.99 -0.06 -5.22
N THR A 322 -7.51 1.17 -5.32
CA THR A 322 -7.56 1.99 -6.54
C THR A 322 -6.15 2.46 -6.83
N VAL A 323 -5.85 2.78 -8.08
CA VAL A 323 -4.63 3.54 -8.40
C VAL A 323 -4.99 5.02 -8.41
N PRO A 324 -4.50 5.81 -7.44
CA PRO A 324 -4.63 7.26 -7.46
C PRO A 324 -4.00 7.79 -8.75
N ASP A 325 -4.67 8.74 -9.40
CA ASP A 325 -4.28 9.42 -10.65
C ASP A 325 -4.55 8.67 -11.97
N ALA A 326 -4.99 7.41 -11.93
CA ALA A 326 -5.57 6.73 -13.08
C ALA A 326 -7.10 6.74 -12.96
N GLN A 327 -7.77 7.65 -13.65
CA GLN A 327 -9.23 7.74 -13.59
C GLN A 327 -9.87 6.40 -13.98
N ASN A 328 -10.75 5.89 -13.12
CA ASN A 328 -11.49 4.64 -13.29
C ASN A 328 -10.61 3.39 -13.43
N MET A 329 -9.42 3.39 -12.80
CA MET A 329 -8.59 2.19 -12.64
C MET A 329 -8.70 1.67 -11.21
N ASN A 330 -9.71 0.84 -10.98
CA ASN A 330 -10.01 0.26 -9.67
C ASN A 330 -9.80 -1.24 -9.68
N PHE A 331 -9.46 -1.83 -8.53
CA PHE A 331 -9.13 -3.23 -8.40
C PHE A 331 -10.03 -3.95 -7.40
N ALA A 332 -10.40 -5.17 -7.76
CA ALA A 332 -11.16 -6.05 -6.91
C ALA A 332 -10.48 -7.42 -6.82
N VAL A 333 -10.44 -7.98 -5.61
CA VAL A 333 -10.08 -9.38 -5.36
C VAL A 333 -11.12 -10.26 -6.05
N LYS A 334 -10.68 -11.20 -6.89
CA LYS A 334 -11.60 -12.08 -7.63
C LYS A 334 -12.41 -12.96 -6.68
N ALA A 335 -13.69 -13.19 -7.02
CA ALA A 335 -14.57 -14.07 -6.26
C ALA A 335 -13.96 -15.48 -6.07
N GLY A 336 -13.25 -16.02 -7.05
CA GLY A 336 -12.60 -17.33 -6.92
C GLY A 336 -11.59 -17.40 -5.74
N LEU A 337 -10.85 -16.32 -5.50
CA LEU A 337 -9.91 -16.24 -4.38
C LEU A 337 -10.65 -16.05 -3.05
N ALA A 338 -11.68 -15.20 -3.02
CA ALA A 338 -12.54 -15.04 -1.85
C ALA A 338 -13.24 -16.36 -1.47
N LEU A 339 -13.73 -17.12 -2.46
CA LEU A 339 -14.34 -18.43 -2.26
C LEU A 339 -13.34 -19.45 -1.71
N ALA A 340 -12.11 -19.50 -2.23
CA ALA A 340 -11.06 -20.37 -1.71
C ALA A 340 -10.67 -20.01 -0.27
N PHE A 341 -10.64 -18.71 0.05
CA PHE A 341 -10.41 -18.22 1.41
C PHE A 341 -11.55 -18.64 2.37
N LEU A 342 -12.81 -18.51 1.94
CA LEU A 342 -13.97 -18.93 2.74
C LEU A 342 -13.99 -20.45 2.97
N ASP A 343 -13.66 -21.23 1.94
CA ASP A 343 -13.51 -22.69 2.02
C ASP A 343 -12.43 -23.08 3.04
N ALA A 344 -11.27 -22.44 2.99
CA ALA A 344 -10.19 -22.64 3.98
C ALA A 344 -10.61 -22.27 5.41
N CYS A 345 -11.56 -21.34 5.58
CA CYS A 345 -12.14 -20.98 6.86
C CYS A 345 -13.27 -21.92 7.32
N GLY A 346 -13.65 -22.93 6.51
CA GLY A 346 -14.79 -23.81 6.79
C GLY A 346 -16.14 -23.10 6.69
N VAL A 347 -16.23 -22.06 5.87
CA VAL A 347 -17.45 -21.28 5.64
C VAL A 347 -18.00 -21.60 4.25
N GLU A 348 -19.23 -22.12 4.20
CA GLU A 348 -19.93 -22.37 2.94
C GLU A 348 -20.71 -21.12 2.49
N PRO A 349 -20.28 -20.43 1.42
CA PRO A 349 -21.00 -19.28 0.88
C PRO A 349 -22.17 -19.71 0.00
N ASN A 350 -23.20 -18.87 -0.06
CA ASN A 350 -24.28 -19.06 -1.02
C ASN A 350 -23.75 -18.91 -2.46
N ARG A 351 -24.21 -19.78 -3.35
CA ARG A 351 -23.96 -19.70 -4.80
C ARG A 351 -25.27 -19.43 -5.52
N ALA A 352 -25.26 -18.49 -6.45
CA ALA A 352 -26.46 -18.14 -7.20
C ALA A 352 -26.65 -19.09 -8.39
N PRO A 353 -27.89 -19.53 -8.70
CA PRO A 353 -28.19 -20.15 -9.98
C PRO A 353 -28.05 -19.12 -11.12
N THR A 354 -27.38 -19.49 -12.20
CA THR A 354 -27.31 -18.69 -13.44
C THR A 354 -28.68 -18.49 -14.07
N GLY A 355 -28.99 -17.27 -14.54
CA GLY A 355 -30.11 -17.02 -15.47
C GLY A 355 -31.09 -15.90 -15.11
N MET A 356 -30.98 -15.27 -13.93
CA MET A 356 -31.74 -14.05 -13.61
C MET A 356 -30.90 -12.80 -13.91
N THR A 357 -31.55 -11.72 -14.34
CA THR A 357 -30.91 -10.41 -14.52
C THR A 357 -31.63 -9.38 -13.68
N PHE A 358 -30.86 -8.61 -12.90
CA PHE A 358 -31.37 -7.54 -12.07
C PHE A 358 -30.99 -6.18 -12.64
N THR A 359 -31.88 -5.20 -12.46
CA THR A 359 -31.48 -3.80 -12.62
C THR A 359 -30.61 -3.38 -11.42
N THR A 360 -29.78 -2.35 -11.60
CA THR A 360 -28.95 -1.76 -10.53
C THR A 360 -29.77 -1.39 -9.28
N SER A 361 -31.01 -0.91 -9.47
CA SER A 361 -31.89 -0.55 -8.35
C SER A 361 -32.48 -1.77 -7.62
N GLN A 362 -32.80 -2.85 -8.33
CA GLN A 362 -33.24 -4.10 -7.70
C GLN A 362 -32.10 -4.71 -6.90
N MET A 363 -30.91 -4.77 -7.49
CA MET A 363 -29.70 -5.28 -6.87
C MET A 363 -29.37 -4.51 -5.58
N ALA A 364 -29.44 -3.19 -5.62
CA ALA A 364 -29.22 -2.35 -4.45
C ALA A 364 -30.22 -2.63 -3.32
N ARG A 365 -31.51 -2.74 -3.66
CA ARG A 365 -32.56 -3.03 -2.69
C ARG A 365 -32.38 -4.42 -2.05
N GLU A 366 -31.98 -5.43 -2.82
CA GLU A 366 -31.84 -6.80 -2.32
C GLU A 366 -30.57 -7.03 -1.52
N ALA A 367 -29.48 -6.37 -1.92
CA ALA A 367 -28.19 -6.49 -1.28
C ALA A 367 -28.07 -5.62 -0.03
N GLN A 368 -28.86 -4.54 0.10
CA GLN A 368 -28.73 -3.53 1.17
C GLN A 368 -28.58 -4.12 2.58
N GLN A 369 -29.39 -5.13 2.92
CA GLN A 369 -29.41 -5.81 4.22
C GLN A 369 -28.20 -6.72 4.47
N SER A 370 -27.42 -6.97 3.42
CA SER A 370 -26.22 -7.81 3.45
C SER A 370 -24.96 -6.97 3.64
N LEU A 371 -25.02 -5.64 3.45
CA LEU A 371 -23.86 -4.76 3.56
C LEU A 371 -23.80 -4.08 4.93
N TRP A 372 -22.57 -3.94 5.42
CA TRP A 372 -22.27 -3.33 6.70
C TRP A 372 -21.08 -2.40 6.57
N LYS A 373 -21.13 -1.26 7.25
CA LYS A 373 -19.97 -0.39 7.45
C LYS A 373 -19.05 -1.05 8.48
N ILE A 374 -17.76 -1.14 8.18
CA ILE A 374 -16.74 -1.57 9.13
C ILE A 374 -16.16 -0.32 9.82
N GLU A 375 -16.05 -0.38 11.14
CA GLU A 375 -15.42 0.64 11.98
C GLU A 375 -14.37 -0.04 12.85
N ALA A 376 -13.10 0.20 12.55
CA ALA A 376 -11.97 -0.38 13.28
C ALA A 376 -11.20 0.74 13.99
N ARG A 377 -10.86 0.59 15.26
CA ARG A 377 -10.16 1.65 16.02
C ARG A 377 -9.24 1.06 17.09
N ASN A 378 -8.27 1.87 17.51
CA ASN A 378 -7.54 1.62 18.74
C ASN A 378 -8.18 2.40 19.90
N PRO A 379 -8.26 1.79 21.10
CA PRO A 379 -8.93 2.38 22.27
C PRO A 379 -8.23 3.63 22.82
#